data_AF-A0A9C7V8C4-F1
#
_entry.id   AF-A0A9C7V8C4-F1
#
_cell.length_a   1.000
_cell.length_b   1.000
_cell.length_c   1.000
_cell.angle_alpha   90.00
_cell.angle_beta   90.00
_cell.angle_gamma   90.00
#
_symmetry.space_group_name_H-M   'P 1'
#
loop_
_entity.id
_entity.type
_entity.pdbx_description
1 polymer ?
#
loop_
_entity_poly.entity_id
_entity_poly.type
_entity_poly.pdbx_seq_one_letter_code
_entity_poly.pdbx_strand_id
1 'polypeptide(L)'
;MFSLGKLFGGRDSAKVSAIKMLPTAYDEMTGAAGHCRLKRLRPDIGVFELHFSKENGEKYACQMTACITGIDIVFASNNRTVLVSPPFSPAKLQPVLDIALADSEK
;
A
#
# COMPACT_ATOMS: atom_id res chain seq x y z
N MET A 1 -23.48 22.91 13.89
CA MET A 1 -22.96 21.54 14.16
C MET A 1 -22.05 21.16 13.00
N PHE A 2 -20.73 21.20 13.17
CA PHE A 2 -19.77 20.83 12.12
C PHE A 2 -19.71 19.31 12.06
N SER A 3 -20.13 18.72 10.93
CA SER A 3 -19.98 17.29 10.71
C SER A 3 -18.56 17.00 10.28
N LEU A 4 -17.77 16.39 11.18
CA LEU A 4 -16.43 15.84 10.87
C LEU A 4 -16.49 14.89 9.66
N GLY A 5 -17.64 14.26 9.40
CA GLY A 5 -17.87 13.45 8.22
C GLY A 5 -17.87 14.20 6.87
N LYS A 6 -17.90 15.54 6.84
CA LYS A 6 -17.72 16.34 5.61
C LYS A 6 -16.30 16.88 5.43
N LEU A 7 -15.51 16.99 6.50
CA LEU A 7 -14.07 17.28 6.42
C LEU A 7 -13.28 16.05 5.96
N PHE A 8 -13.78 14.85 6.27
CA PHE A 8 -13.27 13.56 5.77
C PHE A 8 -14.21 12.92 4.73
N GLY A 9 -15.17 13.71 4.19
CA GLY A 9 -16.30 13.26 3.38
C GLY A 9 -16.03 13.09 1.88
N GLY A 10 -14.81 13.35 1.44
CA GLY A 10 -14.30 12.75 0.21
C GLY A 10 -13.45 11.57 0.64
N ARG A 11 -13.87 10.32 0.36
CA ARG A 11 -13.02 9.11 0.43
C ARG A 11 -11.57 9.53 0.21
N ASP A 12 -10.69 9.39 1.20
CA ASP A 12 -9.29 9.82 1.11
C ASP A 12 -8.66 9.42 -0.23
N SER A 13 -8.77 10.30 -1.22
CA SER A 13 -8.57 9.92 -2.62
C SER A 13 -7.09 9.71 -2.84
N ALA A 14 -6.27 10.55 -2.18
CA ALA A 14 -4.85 10.39 -1.96
C ALA A 14 -4.48 9.00 -1.40
N LYS A 15 -5.07 8.60 -0.26
CA LYS A 15 -4.79 7.29 0.37
C LYS A 15 -5.18 6.12 -0.51
N VAL A 16 -6.40 6.15 -1.04
CA VAL A 16 -6.90 5.10 -1.92
C VAL A 16 -6.09 5.05 -3.22
N SER A 17 -5.69 6.20 -3.76
CA SER A 17 -4.83 6.29 -4.95
C SER A 17 -3.45 5.70 -4.67
N ALA A 18 -2.81 6.09 -3.56
CA ALA A 18 -1.51 5.54 -3.16
C ALA A 18 -1.55 4.03 -2.97
N ILE A 19 -2.56 3.49 -2.28
CA ILE A 19 -2.73 2.03 -2.12
C ILE A 19 -2.94 1.35 -3.48
N LYS A 20 -3.75 1.94 -4.37
CA LYS A 20 -4.00 1.39 -5.71
C LYS A 20 -2.80 1.48 -6.65
N MET A 21 -1.81 2.33 -6.35
CA MET A 21 -0.56 2.43 -7.12
C MET A 21 0.47 1.36 -6.71
N LEU A 22 0.29 0.66 -5.58
CA LEU A 22 1.25 -0.35 -5.11
C LEU A 22 1.48 -1.50 -6.12
N PRO A 23 0.47 -2.06 -6.80
CA PRO A 23 0.69 -3.04 -7.86
C PRO A 23 1.57 -2.51 -8.99
N THR A 24 1.27 -1.31 -9.50
CA THR A 24 2.06 -0.67 -10.56
C THR A 24 3.49 -0.39 -10.12
N ALA A 25 3.69 0.08 -8.88
CA ALA A 25 5.00 0.28 -8.31
C ALA A 25 5.83 -1.01 -8.25
N TYR A 26 5.18 -2.14 -7.93
CA TYR A 26 5.84 -3.43 -7.91
C TYR A 26 6.18 -3.94 -9.30
N ASP A 27 5.28 -3.76 -10.28
CA ASP A 27 5.52 -4.14 -11.66
C ASP A 27 6.70 -3.33 -12.26
N GLU A 28 6.77 -2.03 -11.97
CA GLU A 28 7.90 -1.16 -12.36
C GLU A 28 9.22 -1.58 -11.69
N MET A 29 9.18 -1.97 -10.42
CA MET A 29 10.36 -2.43 -9.68
C MET A 29 10.90 -3.77 -10.19
N THR A 30 10.02 -4.68 -10.63
CA THR A 30 10.40 -6.05 -11.01
C THR A 30 10.54 -6.26 -12.52
N GLY A 31 10.17 -5.30 -13.35
CA GLY A 31 10.40 -5.35 -14.80
C GLY A 31 9.75 -6.55 -15.49
N ALA A 32 8.58 -6.99 -15.00
CA ALA A 32 7.81 -8.19 -15.39
C ALA A 32 8.21 -9.53 -14.74
N ALA A 33 9.26 -9.60 -13.93
CA ALA A 33 9.67 -10.82 -13.21
C ALA A 33 8.75 -11.21 -12.02
N GLY A 34 7.76 -10.36 -11.73
CA GLY A 34 6.76 -10.60 -10.71
C GLY A 34 5.48 -9.81 -10.97
N HIS A 35 4.38 -10.26 -10.36
CA HIS A 35 3.11 -9.55 -10.34
C HIS A 35 2.66 -9.30 -8.91
N CYS A 36 2.08 -8.13 -8.69
CA CYS A 36 1.40 -7.79 -7.45
C CYS A 36 -0.10 -7.60 -7.70
N ARG A 37 -0.94 -8.10 -6.81
CA ARG A 37 -2.39 -7.86 -6.83
C ARG A 37 -2.84 -7.30 -5.48
N LEU A 38 -3.58 -6.20 -5.55
CA LEU A 38 -4.26 -5.64 -4.39
C LEU A 38 -5.59 -6.38 -4.15
N LYS A 39 -5.79 -6.89 -2.93
CA LYS A 39 -7.03 -7.55 -2.51
C LYS A 39 -7.55 -7.00 -1.18
N ARG A 40 -8.83 -7.28 -0.91
CA ARG A 40 -9.50 -6.99 0.37
C ARG A 40 -9.31 -5.55 0.87
N LEU A 41 -9.24 -4.59 -0.06
CA LEU A 41 -9.13 -3.17 0.28
C LEU A 41 -10.38 -2.71 1.04
N ARG A 42 -10.17 -2.23 2.27
CA ARG A 42 -11.16 -1.61 3.15
C ARG A 42 -10.70 -0.18 3.47
N PRO A 43 -10.99 0.80 2.59
CA PRO A 43 -10.47 2.17 2.70
C PRO A 43 -10.85 2.87 4.01
N ASP A 44 -12.03 2.55 4.53
CA ASP A 44 -12.61 3.20 5.73
C ASP A 44 -11.79 2.92 6.99
N ILE A 45 -11.09 1.78 7.03
CA ILE A 45 -10.23 1.36 8.14
C ILE A 45 -8.76 1.19 7.73
N GLY A 46 -8.44 1.51 6.47
CA GLY A 46 -7.06 1.47 5.96
C GLY A 46 -6.47 0.07 5.82
N VAL A 47 -7.27 -1.00 5.83
CA VAL A 47 -6.76 -2.38 5.76
C VAL A 47 -6.79 -2.90 4.32
N PHE A 48 -5.75 -3.61 3.89
CA PHE A 48 -5.68 -4.25 2.57
C PHE A 48 -4.68 -5.41 2.57
N GLU A 49 -4.66 -6.19 1.49
CA GLU A 49 -3.69 -7.26 1.27
C GLU A 49 -2.97 -7.08 -0.06
N LEU A 50 -1.65 -7.29 -0.06
CA LEU A 50 -0.83 -7.39 -1.25
C LEU A 50 -0.52 -8.85 -1.52
N HIS A 51 -0.87 -9.33 -2.70
CA HIS A 51 -0.62 -10.71 -3.16
C HIS A 51 0.45 -10.66 -4.24
N PHE A 52 1.63 -11.13 -3.91
CA PHE A 52 2.78 -11.21 -4.79
C PHE A 52 2.84 -12.60 -5.42
N SER A 53 3.20 -12.65 -6.69
CA SER A 53 3.54 -13.87 -7.41
C SER A 53 4.80 -13.63 -8.23
N LYS A 54 5.79 -14.52 -8.09
CA LYS A 54 7.03 -14.51 -8.88
C LYS A 54 6.93 -15.50 -10.04
N GLU A 55 7.81 -15.37 -11.03
CA GLU A 55 7.90 -16.29 -12.18
C GLU A 55 8.15 -17.75 -11.79
N ASN A 56 8.89 -17.99 -10.69
CA ASN A 56 9.15 -19.33 -10.17
C ASN A 56 7.91 -20.01 -9.54
N GLY A 57 6.75 -19.34 -9.54
CA GLY A 57 5.50 -19.84 -8.99
C GLY A 57 5.30 -19.57 -7.50
N GLU A 58 6.29 -18.99 -6.81
CA GLU A 58 6.17 -18.56 -5.43
C GLU A 58 5.06 -17.51 -5.28
N LYS A 59 4.22 -17.71 -4.26
CA LYS A 59 3.13 -16.81 -3.92
C LYS A 59 3.29 -16.38 -2.48
N TYR A 60 3.19 -15.08 -2.25
CA TYR A 60 3.30 -14.50 -0.93
C TYR A 60 2.20 -13.47 -0.75
N ALA A 61 1.55 -13.48 0.41
CA ALA A 61 0.50 -12.52 0.74
C ALA A 61 0.90 -11.74 1.99
N CYS A 62 0.80 -10.43 1.92
CA CYS A 62 1.12 -9.52 3.01
C CYS A 62 -0.11 -8.72 3.40
N GLN A 63 -0.53 -8.85 4.65
CA GLN A 63 -1.57 -8.00 5.22
C GLN A 63 -0.97 -6.65 5.59
N MET A 64 -1.63 -5.58 5.17
CA MET A 64 -1.15 -4.23 5.34
C MET A 64 -2.22 -3.32 5.94
N THR A 65 -1.74 -2.29 6.62
CA THR A 65 -2.56 -1.18 7.11
C THR A 65 -1.99 0.14 6.61
N ALA A 66 -2.86 1.12 6.36
CA ALA A 66 -2.49 2.47 5.96
C ALA A 66 -3.35 3.49 6.72
N CYS A 67 -2.69 4.42 7.43
CA CYS A 67 -3.35 5.51 8.13
C CYS A 67 -2.82 6.87 7.64
N ILE A 68 -3.63 7.92 7.80
CA ILE A 68 -3.26 9.28 7.37
C ILE A 68 -2.82 10.06 8.61
N THR A 69 -1.64 10.66 8.53
CA THR A 69 -1.09 11.54 9.57
C THR A 69 -1.15 12.99 9.07
N GLY A 70 -2.36 13.48 8.86
CA GLY A 70 -2.61 14.80 8.26
C GLY A 70 -2.44 14.79 6.74
N ILE A 71 -1.19 14.92 6.28
CA ILE A 71 -0.85 15.02 4.84
C ILE A 71 -0.19 13.72 4.33
N ASP A 72 0.56 13.05 5.20
CA ASP A 72 1.29 11.83 4.85
C ASP A 72 0.44 10.58 5.08
N ILE A 73 0.85 9.50 4.41
CA ILE A 73 0.28 8.17 4.63
C ILE A 73 1.33 7.30 5.30
N VAL A 74 0.99 6.72 6.44
CA VAL A 74 1.82 5.72 7.10
C VAL A 74 1.30 4.34 6.73
N PHE A 75 2.14 3.55 6.09
CA PHE A 75 1.91 2.14 5.80
C PHE A 75 2.57 1.27 6.86
N ALA A 76 1.92 0.19 7.26
CA ALA A 76 2.46 -0.73 8.24
C ALA A 76 2.15 -2.20 7.89
N SER A 77 3.14 -3.06 8.15
CA SER A 77 3.04 -4.52 8.11
C SER A 77 4.08 -5.13 9.04
N ASN A 78 3.72 -6.20 9.77
CA ASN A 78 4.64 -7.01 10.58
C ASN A 78 5.61 -6.18 11.45
N ASN A 79 5.06 -5.24 12.24
CA ASN A 79 5.81 -4.30 13.11
C ASN A 79 6.79 -3.37 12.40
N ARG A 80 6.77 -3.30 11.07
CA ARG A 80 7.50 -2.34 10.25
C ARG A 80 6.54 -1.27 9.76
N THR A 81 6.99 -0.03 9.75
CA THR A 81 6.18 1.11 9.32
C THR A 81 6.97 2.01 8.38
N VAL A 82 6.32 2.59 7.39
CA VAL A 82 6.92 3.59 6.51
C VAL A 82 5.96 4.73 6.27
N LEU A 83 6.47 5.96 6.31
CA LEU A 83 5.73 7.17 6.03
C LEU A 83 6.01 7.61 4.58
N VAL A 84 4.95 7.89 3.83
CA VAL A 84 5.03 8.36 2.44
C VAL A 84 4.31 9.70 2.33
N SER A 85 5.07 10.71 1.91
CA SER A 85 4.57 12.06 1.70
C SER A 85 4.16 12.32 0.25
N PRO A 86 3.10 13.12 0.01
CA PRO A 86 2.73 13.54 -1.34
C PRO A 86 3.84 14.35 -2.04
N PRO A 87 3.80 14.48 -3.38
CA PRO A 87 2.93 13.74 -4.29
C PRO A 87 3.28 12.25 -4.30
N PHE A 88 2.27 11.39 -4.42
CA PHE A 88 2.46 9.95 -4.49
C PHE A 88 2.90 9.54 -5.90
N SER A 89 3.93 8.71 -5.97
CA SER A 89 4.44 8.14 -7.21
C SER A 89 4.86 6.69 -6.97
N PRO A 90 4.91 5.85 -8.01
CA PRO A 90 5.41 4.48 -7.91
C PRO A 90 6.78 4.39 -7.20
N ALA A 91 7.74 5.24 -7.58
CA ALA A 91 9.06 5.29 -6.96
C ALA A 91 9.04 5.57 -5.44
N LYS A 92 8.13 6.43 -4.96
CA LYS A 92 7.97 6.73 -3.53
C LYS A 92 7.27 5.62 -2.75
N LEU A 93 6.61 4.70 -3.43
CA LEU A 93 5.93 3.56 -2.82
C LEU A 93 6.84 2.33 -2.70
N GLN A 94 8.05 2.37 -3.29
CA GLN A 94 9.02 1.27 -3.18
C GLN A 94 9.33 0.87 -1.73
N PRO A 95 9.55 1.80 -0.77
CA PRO A 95 9.74 1.45 0.63
C PRO A 95 8.56 0.70 1.27
N VAL A 96 7.34 0.88 0.75
CA VAL A 96 6.15 0.12 1.20
C VAL A 96 6.25 -1.34 0.76
N LEU A 97 6.77 -1.58 -0.43
CA LEU A 97 7.00 -2.93 -0.96
C LEU A 97 8.14 -3.63 -0.22
N ASP A 98 9.20 -2.90 0.12
CA ASP A 98 10.33 -3.42 0.90
C ASP A 98 9.86 -3.98 2.25
N ILE A 99 9.04 -3.22 2.99
CA ILE A 99 8.49 -3.72 4.26
C ILE A 99 7.48 -4.85 4.07
N ALA A 100 6.76 -4.88 2.94
CA ALA A 100 5.77 -5.92 2.66
C ALA A 100 6.46 -7.27 2.39
N LEU A 101 7.55 -7.25 1.61
CA LEU A 101 8.32 -8.42 1.16
C LEU A 101 9.38 -8.87 2.16
N ALA A 102 9.68 -8.09 3.19
CA ALA A 102 10.71 -8.39 4.19
C ALA A 102 10.54 -9.76 4.90
N ASP A 103 9.34 -10.35 4.91
CA ASP A 103 9.10 -11.69 5.45
C ASP A 103 8.85 -12.76 4.37
N SER A 104 8.96 -12.42 3.09
CA SER A 104 8.81 -13.36 1.97
C SER A 104 10.06 -14.23 1.73
N GLU A 105 11.20 -13.87 2.32
CA GLU A 105 12.48 -14.59 2.19
C GLU A 105 12.76 -15.56 3.36
N LYS A 106 11.76 -15.82 4.22
CA LYS A 106 11.82 -16.84 5.28
C LYS A 106 11.13 -18.12 4.83
#